data_AF-A0A7R9R0N1-F1
#
_entry.id   AF-A0A7R9R0N1-F1
#
_cell.length_a   1.000
_cell.length_b   1.000
_cell.length_c   1.000
_cell.angle_alpha   90.00
_cell.angle_beta   90.00
_cell.angle_gamma   90.00
#
_symmetry.space_group_name_H-M   'P 1'
#
loop_
_entity.id
_entity.type
_entity.pdbx_description
1 polymer ?
#
loop_
_entity_poly.entity_id
_entity_poly.type
_entity_poly.pdbx_seq_one_letter_code
_entity_poly.pdbx_strand_id
1 'polypeptide(L)'
;AFEGKLLPFGFEECIHGLKVDGEAEEYWPEFVKKNGQCFKEEPIVIVEKFLVNAMTKMFADNKEREAQYKEIIDKVKPDLIVTDNYVNMPTITNCGIPWVWLFSAAVHFALNDDNRIPPPWADCKFL
;
A
#
# COMPACT_ATOMS: atom_id res chain seq x y z
N ALA A 1 -7.00 7.20 -12.05
CA ALA A 1 -5.57 7.51 -12.31
C ALA A 1 -5.04 8.65 -11.43
N PHE A 2 -3.81 8.50 -10.94
CA PHE A 2 -3.03 9.52 -10.19
C PHE A 2 -2.16 10.39 -11.13
N GLU A 3 -2.19 10.09 -12.44
CA GLU A 3 -1.46 10.81 -13.48
C GLU A 3 -1.76 12.31 -13.50
N GLY A 4 -0.71 13.11 -13.60
CA GLY A 4 -0.73 14.57 -13.70
C GLY A 4 -1.06 15.29 -12.39
N LYS A 5 -1.24 14.58 -11.27
CA LYS A 5 -1.63 15.19 -9.98
C LYS A 5 -0.47 15.88 -9.27
N LEU A 6 0.77 15.50 -9.56
CA LEU A 6 1.98 16.07 -8.99
C LEU A 6 2.61 17.15 -9.88
N LEU A 7 2.32 17.18 -11.18
CA LEU A 7 2.81 18.21 -12.11
C LEU A 7 2.59 19.66 -11.63
N PRO A 8 1.42 20.06 -11.07
CA PRO A 8 1.20 21.43 -10.58
C PRO A 8 2.12 21.83 -9.42
N PHE A 9 2.70 20.86 -8.72
CA PHE A 9 3.65 21.08 -7.64
C PHE A 9 5.11 21.03 -8.12
N GLY A 10 5.34 20.88 -9.43
CA GLY A 10 6.67 20.91 -10.04
C GLY A 10 7.42 19.57 -10.02
N PHE A 11 6.73 18.46 -9.73
CA PHE A 11 7.35 17.13 -9.79
C PHE A 11 7.37 16.58 -11.22
N GLU A 12 8.45 15.89 -11.56
CA GLU A 12 8.47 14.99 -12.72
C GLU A 12 7.75 13.69 -12.35
N GLU A 13 6.81 13.26 -13.19
CA GLU A 13 6.06 12.02 -12.99
C GLU A 13 6.57 10.93 -13.93
N CYS A 14 6.93 9.78 -13.37
CA CYS A 14 7.22 8.56 -14.12
C CYS A 14 6.23 7.48 -13.69
N ILE A 15 5.25 7.19 -14.55
CA ILE A 15 4.20 6.22 -14.24
C ILE A 15 4.65 4.83 -14.64
N HIS A 16 4.73 3.95 -13.64
CA HIS A 16 5.06 2.55 -13.81
C HIS A 16 3.83 1.70 -13.47
N GLY A 17 3.17 1.18 -14.50
CA GLY A 17 2.14 0.16 -14.35
C GLY A 17 2.75 -1.24 -14.36
N LEU A 18 2.07 -2.21 -13.73
CA LEU A 18 2.24 -3.60 -14.13
C LEU A 18 1.70 -3.74 -15.56
N LYS A 19 2.40 -4.48 -16.42
CA LYS A 19 1.83 -4.93 -17.71
C LYS A 19 0.77 -5.99 -17.42
N VAL A 20 -0.39 -5.57 -16.92
CA VAL A 20 -1.56 -6.43 -16.80
C VAL A 20 -2.53 -5.95 -17.85
N ASP A 21 -2.85 -6.82 -18.81
CA ASP A 21 -3.91 -6.53 -19.76
C ASP A 21 -5.22 -6.28 -18.99
N GLY A 22 -5.68 -5.03 -18.98
CA GLY A 22 -7.09 -4.67 -18.74
C GLY A 22 -7.60 -4.42 -17.31
N GLU A 23 -6.90 -4.75 -16.20
CA GLU A 23 -7.57 -4.79 -14.88
C GLU A 23 -6.93 -4.00 -13.71
N ALA A 24 -5.75 -3.39 -13.88
CA ALA A 24 -4.99 -2.91 -12.71
C ALA A 24 -5.55 -1.67 -11.98
N GLU A 25 -6.21 -0.73 -12.68
CA GLU A 25 -6.63 0.54 -12.05
C GLU A 25 -7.93 0.43 -11.22
N GLU A 26 -8.81 -0.53 -11.52
CA GLU A 26 -10.13 -0.64 -10.88
C GLU A 26 -10.19 -1.67 -9.75
N TYR A 27 -9.16 -2.50 -9.57
CA TYR A 27 -9.20 -3.62 -8.62
C TYR A 27 -9.49 -3.16 -7.18
N TRP A 28 -8.70 -2.23 -6.63
CA TRP A 28 -8.85 -1.82 -5.23
C TRP A 28 -10.17 -1.09 -4.94
N PRO A 29 -10.61 -0.11 -5.74
CA PRO A 29 -11.93 0.50 -5.60
C PRO A 29 -13.07 -0.52 -5.61
N GLU A 30 -13.07 -1.46 -6.57
CA GLU A 30 -14.12 -2.48 -6.66
C GLU A 30 -14.00 -3.53 -5.54
N PHE A 31 -12.78 -3.89 -5.12
CA PHE A 31 -12.56 -4.77 -3.96
C PHE A 31 -13.15 -4.15 -2.69
N VAL A 32 -12.88 -2.87 -2.42
CA VAL A 32 -13.42 -2.16 -1.26
C VAL A 32 -14.93 -2.06 -1.35
N LYS A 33 -15.48 -1.69 -2.51
CA LYS A 33 -16.93 -1.59 -2.73
C LYS A 33 -17.64 -2.93 -2.54
N LYS A 34 -17.10 -4.02 -3.09
CA LYS A 34 -17.65 -5.38 -2.96
C LYS A 34 -17.66 -5.86 -1.51
N ASN A 35 -16.58 -5.57 -0.77
CA ASN A 35 -16.41 -6.08 0.59
C ASN A 35 -16.81 -5.08 1.68
N GLY A 36 -17.26 -3.87 1.31
CA GLY A 36 -17.49 -2.77 2.25
C GLY A 36 -18.53 -3.04 3.33
N GLN A 37 -19.48 -3.95 3.10
CA GLN A 37 -20.41 -4.36 4.16
C GLN A 37 -19.72 -5.12 5.30
N CYS A 38 -18.58 -5.77 5.05
CA CYS A 38 -17.83 -6.48 6.09
C CYS A 38 -17.42 -5.53 7.23
N PHE A 39 -17.21 -4.25 6.95
CA PHE A 39 -16.81 -3.27 7.97
C PHE A 39 -17.86 -3.00 9.05
N LYS A 40 -19.08 -3.54 8.92
CA LYS A 40 -20.14 -3.48 9.93
C LYS A 40 -20.24 -4.75 10.78
N GLU A 41 -19.43 -5.74 10.49
CA GLU A 41 -19.42 -7.03 11.18
C GLU A 41 -18.53 -6.99 12.42
N GLU A 42 -18.56 -8.07 13.22
CA GLU A 42 -17.63 -8.21 14.33
C GLU A 42 -16.16 -8.23 13.84
N PRO A 43 -15.19 -7.68 14.63
CA PRO A 43 -13.80 -7.56 14.20
C PRO A 43 -13.17 -8.84 13.67
N ILE A 44 -13.50 -10.00 14.25
CA ILE A 44 -12.99 -11.30 13.78
C ILE A 44 -13.44 -11.62 12.35
N VAL A 45 -14.69 -11.27 12.00
CA VAL A 45 -15.25 -11.47 10.65
C VAL A 45 -14.59 -10.53 9.64
N ILE A 46 -14.29 -9.29 10.05
CA ILE A 46 -13.52 -8.33 9.23
C ILE A 46 -12.13 -8.89 8.93
N VAL A 47 -11.44 -9.42 9.94
CA VAL A 47 -10.11 -10.02 9.76
C VAL A 47 -10.16 -11.18 8.76
N GLU A 48 -11.08 -12.13 8.95
CA GLU A 48 -11.18 -13.32 8.11
C GLU A 48 -11.61 -13.01 6.66
N LYS A 49 -12.60 -12.14 6.46
CA LYS A 49 -13.21 -11.92 5.14
C LYS A 49 -12.58 -10.80 4.35
N PHE A 50 -12.06 -9.76 5.01
CA PHE A 50 -11.48 -8.59 4.34
C PHE A 50 -9.96 -8.57 4.47
N LEU A 51 -9.44 -8.55 5.70
CA LEU A 51 -8.03 -8.23 5.95
C LEU A 51 -7.09 -9.28 5.35
N VAL A 52 -7.33 -10.57 5.60
CA VAL A 52 -6.49 -11.66 5.08
C VAL A 52 -6.42 -11.61 3.56
N ASN A 53 -7.55 -11.37 2.89
CA ASN A 53 -7.63 -11.29 1.43
C ASN A 53 -6.91 -10.05 0.88
N ALA A 54 -7.12 -8.88 1.49
CA ALA A 54 -6.47 -7.64 1.11
C ALA A 54 -4.94 -7.74 1.25
N MET A 55 -4.46 -8.19 2.42
CA MET A 55 -3.03 -8.35 2.69
C MET A 55 -2.39 -9.37 1.75
N THR A 56 -3.04 -10.52 1.51
CA THR A 56 -2.54 -11.54 0.59
C THR A 56 -2.34 -10.98 -0.82
N LYS A 57 -3.32 -10.21 -1.32
CA LYS A 57 -3.19 -9.55 -2.63
C LYS A 57 -2.09 -8.50 -2.63
N MET A 58 -1.97 -7.67 -1.60
CA MET A 58 -0.89 -6.67 -1.49
C MET A 58 0.50 -7.32 -1.51
N PHE A 59 0.69 -8.43 -0.79
CA PHE A 59 1.96 -9.17 -0.81
C PHE A 59 2.26 -9.78 -2.18
N ALA A 60 1.26 -10.39 -2.83
CA ALA A 60 1.42 -10.93 -4.19
C ALA A 60 1.81 -9.84 -5.20
N ASP A 61 1.12 -8.71 -5.12
CA ASP A 61 1.34 -7.55 -5.97
C ASP A 61 2.73 -6.94 -5.81
N ASN A 62 3.20 -6.80 -4.57
CA ASN A 62 4.56 -6.32 -4.32
C ASN A 62 5.60 -7.32 -4.81
N LYS A 63 5.38 -8.62 -4.60
CA LYS A 63 6.27 -9.66 -5.12
C LYS A 63 6.42 -9.59 -6.64
N GLU A 64 5.34 -9.33 -7.39
CA GLU A 64 5.38 -9.16 -8.84
C GLU A 64 6.10 -7.88 -9.28
N ARG A 65 6.03 -6.81 -8.47
CA ARG A 65 6.68 -5.52 -8.74
C ARG A 65 8.14 -5.43 -8.31
N GLU A 66 8.65 -6.36 -7.51
CA GLU A 66 10.02 -6.29 -6.95
C GLU A 66 11.10 -6.04 -8.02
N ALA A 67 11.04 -6.73 -9.16
CA ALA A 67 11.99 -6.54 -10.26
C ALA A 67 11.86 -5.15 -10.91
N GLN A 68 10.63 -4.67 -11.10
CA GLN A 68 10.38 -3.35 -11.66
C GLN A 68 10.91 -2.24 -10.75
N TYR A 69 10.71 -2.34 -9.43
CA TYR A 69 11.28 -1.38 -8.49
C TYR A 69 12.80 -1.34 -8.57
N LYS A 70 13.44 -2.50 -8.76
CA LYS A 70 14.89 -2.56 -8.89
C LYS A 70 15.36 -1.84 -10.15
N GLU A 71 14.70 -2.04 -11.28
CA GLU A 71 15.00 -1.34 -12.54
C GLU A 71 14.81 0.18 -12.39
N ILE A 72 13.76 0.62 -11.69
CA ILE A 72 13.50 2.04 -11.43
C ILE A 72 14.62 2.65 -10.60
N ILE A 73 15.03 2.00 -9.51
CA ILE A 73 16.11 2.49 -8.64
C ILE A 73 17.44 2.54 -9.40
N ASP A 74 17.76 1.51 -10.18
CA ASP A 74 19.01 1.44 -10.95
C ASP A 74 19.06 2.54 -12.05
N LYS A 75 17.90 2.93 -12.59
CA LYS A 75 17.75 4.01 -13.59
C LYS A 75 17.75 5.41 -12.97
N VAL A 76 16.92 5.64 -11.95
CA VAL A 76 16.70 6.95 -11.34
C VAL A 76 17.85 7.33 -10.42
N LYS A 77 18.46 6.35 -9.74
CA LYS A 77 19.53 6.54 -8.74
C LYS A 77 19.19 7.62 -7.71
N PRO A 78 18.06 7.48 -6.98
CA PRO A 78 17.61 8.51 -6.07
C PRO A 78 18.54 8.64 -4.85
N ASP A 79 18.64 9.86 -4.32
CA ASP A 79 19.32 10.12 -3.05
C ASP A 79 18.45 9.75 -1.82
N LEU A 80 17.13 9.72 -2.01
CA LEU A 80 16.13 9.41 -0.98
C LEU A 80 14.90 8.77 -1.63
N ILE A 81 14.32 7.77 -0.98
CA ILE A 81 13.08 7.13 -1.42
C ILE A 81 11.97 7.44 -0.42
N VAL A 82 10.82 7.92 -0.90
CA VAL A 82 9.60 8.04 -0.08
C VAL A 82 8.60 7.01 -0.58
N THR A 83 8.06 6.19 0.32
CA THR A 83 7.11 5.14 -0.03
C THR A 83 5.86 5.23 0.82
N ASP A 84 4.68 5.17 0.19
CA ASP A 84 3.37 5.13 0.84
C ASP A 84 2.66 3.81 0.50
N ASN A 85 3.05 2.75 1.21
CA ASN A 85 2.54 1.40 1.01
C ASN A 85 2.21 0.75 2.35
N TYR A 86 1.20 -0.13 2.36
CA TYR A 86 0.78 -0.88 3.54
C TYR A 86 1.75 -2.00 3.94
N VAL A 87 2.42 -2.60 2.96
CA VAL A 87 3.34 -3.71 3.20
C VAL A 87 4.72 -3.37 2.66
N ASN A 88 5.75 -3.90 3.33
CA ASN A 88 7.14 -3.69 2.98
C ASN A 88 7.44 -4.21 1.55
N MET A 89 8.30 -3.48 0.84
CA MET A 89 8.89 -3.86 -0.45
C MET A 89 10.39 -4.10 -0.25
N PRO A 90 10.85 -5.36 -0.23
CA PRO A 90 12.24 -5.71 0.05
C PRO A 90 13.27 -4.97 -0.80
N THR A 91 12.98 -4.70 -2.07
CA THR A 91 13.84 -3.88 -2.93
C THR A 91 14.12 -2.50 -2.33
N ILE A 92 13.14 -1.83 -1.73
CA ILE A 92 13.33 -0.51 -1.11
C ILE A 92 14.16 -0.63 0.18
N THR A 93 13.81 -1.57 1.07
CA THR A 93 14.50 -1.65 2.37
C THR A 93 15.93 -2.17 2.27
N ASN A 94 16.29 -2.86 1.19
CA ASN A 94 17.60 -3.47 1.03
C ASN A 94 18.49 -2.78 -0.03
N CYS A 95 18.03 -1.71 -0.70
CA CYS A 95 18.81 -1.04 -1.75
C CYS A 95 19.99 -0.19 -1.26
N GLY A 96 20.11 0.03 0.05
CA GLY A 96 21.17 0.85 0.65
C GLY A 96 20.95 2.37 0.52
N ILE A 97 19.86 2.81 -0.10
CA ILE A 97 19.45 4.21 -0.20
C ILE A 97 18.58 4.55 1.03
N PRO A 98 18.77 5.70 1.68
CA PRO A 98 17.88 6.16 2.73
C PRO A 98 16.42 6.19 2.25
N TRP A 99 15.49 5.79 3.12
CA TRP A 99 14.07 5.77 2.78
C TRP A 99 13.18 6.27 3.92
N VAL A 100 12.03 6.80 3.55
CA VAL A 100 10.98 7.28 4.44
C VAL A 100 9.70 6.50 4.16
N TRP A 101 9.17 5.89 5.21
CA TRP A 101 7.81 5.36 5.20
C TRP A 101 6.83 6.50 5.43
N LEU A 102 6.21 6.99 4.35
CA LEU A 102 5.00 7.79 4.46
C LEU A 102 3.87 6.80 4.73
N PHE A 103 3.05 7.05 5.75
CA PHE A 103 1.92 6.18 6.04
C PHE A 103 0.65 7.02 6.15
N SER A 104 -0.09 7.10 5.04
CA SER A 104 -1.30 7.93 4.96
C SER A 104 -2.54 7.28 5.58
N ALA A 105 -2.46 5.98 5.89
CA ALA A 105 -3.52 5.23 6.54
C ALA A 105 -3.54 5.41 8.06
N ALA A 106 -4.46 4.74 8.74
CA ALA A 106 -4.64 4.89 10.19
C ALA A 106 -3.38 4.46 10.97
N VAL A 107 -2.93 5.31 11.90
CA VAL A 107 -1.66 5.16 12.63
C VAL A 107 -1.51 3.82 13.35
N HIS A 108 -2.61 3.19 13.75
CA HIS A 108 -2.60 1.89 14.40
C HIS A 108 -2.00 0.77 13.54
N PHE A 109 -2.02 0.89 12.20
CA PHE A 109 -1.37 -0.08 11.32
C PHE A 109 0.15 0.06 11.32
N ALA A 110 0.64 1.30 11.32
CA ALA A 110 2.08 1.57 11.24
C ALA A 110 2.80 1.25 12.55
N LEU A 111 2.10 1.38 13.68
CA LEU A 111 2.67 1.23 15.03
C LEU A 111 1.98 0.08 15.80
N ASN A 112 1.82 -1.06 15.13
CA ASN A 112 1.08 -2.22 15.67
C ASN A 112 1.83 -2.99 16.76
N ASP A 113 3.11 -2.68 16.99
CA ASP A 113 3.99 -3.24 18.00
C ASP A 113 4.06 -2.37 19.28
N ASP A 114 3.50 -1.16 19.24
CA ASP A 114 3.42 -0.26 20.39
C ASP A 114 2.17 -0.55 21.22
N ASN A 115 2.36 -1.15 22.39
CA ASN A 115 1.27 -1.48 23.32
C ASN A 115 0.49 -0.27 23.87
N ARG A 116 0.94 0.97 23.63
CA ARG A 116 0.20 2.19 23.98
C ARG A 116 -0.87 2.54 22.95
N ILE A 117 -0.79 1.96 21.76
CA ILE A 117 -1.70 2.21 20.65
C ILE A 117 -2.70 1.06 20.59
N PRO A 118 -4.01 1.35 20.43
CA PRO A 118 -5.00 0.31 20.25
C PRO A 118 -4.64 -0.62 19.08
N PRO A 119 -4.96 -1.92 19.16
CA PRO A 119 -4.72 -2.84 18.05
C PRO A 119 -5.33 -2.31 16.76
N PRO A 120 -4.74 -2.63 15.59
CA PRO A 120 -5.37 -2.33 14.32
C PRO A 120 -6.85 -2.75 14.31
N TRP A 121 -7.73 -1.89 13.78
CA TRP A 121 -9.18 -2.12 13.70
C TRP A 121 -9.95 -2.16 15.03
N ALA A 122 -9.35 -1.78 16.17
CA ALA A 122 -10.08 -1.61 17.42
C ALA A 122 -11.19 -0.54 17.33
N ASP A 123 -11.08 0.39 16.38
CA ASP A 123 -12.04 1.47 16.13
C ASP A 123 -13.31 1.01 15.38
N CYS A 124 -13.35 -0.24 14.88
CA CYS A 124 -14.49 -0.77 14.10
C CYS A 124 -15.79 -0.97 14.90
N LYS A 125 -15.86 -0.59 16.18
CA LYS A 125 -17.10 -0.63 16.99
C LYS A 125 -17.79 0.73 17.19
N PHE A 126 -17.32 1.82 16.56
CA PHE A 126 -17.82 3.18 16.83
C PHE A 126 -18.29 4.00 15.61
N LEU A 127 -18.67 3.37 14.50
CA LEU A 127 -19.36 4.03 13.38
C LEU A 127 -20.73 3.41 13.09
#